data_AF-A0AAJ6DQV8-F1
#
_entry.id   AF-A0AAJ6DQV8-F1
#
_cell.length_a   1.000
_cell.length_b   1.000
_cell.length_c   1.000
_cell.angle_alpha   90.00
_cell.angle_beta   90.00
_cell.angle_gamma   90.00
#
_symmetry.space_group_name_H-M   'P 1'
#
loop_
_entity.id
_entity.type
_entity.pdbx_description
1 polymer ?
#
loop_
_entity_poly.entity_id
_entity_poly.type
_entity_poly.pdbx_seq_one_letter_code
_entity_poly.pdbx_strand_id
1 'polypeptide(L)'
;MTRPLSSTERSIRGRNGWLQEEERKAIESRGEIGRMEFWLRVTRSEISRENKAGRADVITAFTLVCRLFKFVLERRQAGDPRLFDHLMQYADTVLKQHGPRH
;
A
#
# COMPACT_ATOMS: atom_id res chain seq x y z
N MET A 1 29.65 15.00 9.21
CA MET A 1 29.52 15.13 7.75
C MET A 1 28.60 14.04 7.23
N THR A 2 27.47 14.38 6.64
CA THR A 2 26.56 13.44 5.98
C THR A 2 27.03 13.21 4.55
N ARG A 3 27.24 11.93 4.18
CA ARG A 3 27.66 11.58 2.80
C ARG A 3 26.58 12.00 1.80
N PRO A 4 26.95 12.39 0.56
CA PRO A 4 25.98 12.59 -0.51
C PRO A 4 25.18 11.31 -0.77
N LEU A 5 23.88 11.46 -1.05
CA LEU A 5 23.02 10.34 -1.41
C LEU A 5 23.45 9.76 -2.78
N SER A 6 23.53 8.43 -2.84
CA SER A 6 23.65 7.69 -4.10
C SER A 6 22.47 7.98 -5.03
N SER A 7 22.62 7.67 -6.33
CA SER A 7 21.55 7.81 -7.32
C SER A 7 20.30 7.03 -6.93
N THR A 8 20.47 5.81 -6.41
CA THR A 8 19.39 4.96 -5.92
C THR A 8 18.68 5.58 -4.71
N GLU A 9 19.42 6.07 -3.72
CA GLU A 9 18.84 6.74 -2.56
C GLU A 9 18.07 8.02 -2.95
N ARG A 10 18.56 8.78 -3.95
CA ARG A 10 17.85 9.94 -4.50
C ARG A 10 16.56 9.55 -5.24
N SER A 11 16.60 8.48 -6.02
CA SER A 11 15.42 7.98 -6.75
C SER A 11 14.34 7.49 -5.78
N ILE A 12 14.71 6.72 -4.76
CA ILE A 12 13.79 6.26 -3.71
C ILE A 12 13.21 7.45 -2.95
N ARG A 13 14.03 8.42 -2.56
CA ARG A 13 13.57 9.63 -1.86
C ARG A 13 12.60 10.45 -2.72
N GLY A 14 12.91 10.66 -4.00
CA GLY A 14 12.04 11.38 -4.93
C GLY A 14 10.70 10.68 -5.13
N ARG A 15 10.73 9.34 -5.26
CA ARG A 15 9.53 8.52 -5.37
C ARG A 15 8.67 8.58 -4.10
N ASN A 16 9.28 8.51 -2.92
CA ASN A 16 8.57 8.62 -1.65
C ASN A 16 7.91 9.99 -1.48
N GLY A 17 8.62 11.07 -1.81
CA GLY A 17 8.04 12.42 -1.78
C GLY A 17 6.87 12.58 -2.77
N TRP A 18 6.98 12.00 -3.97
CA TRP A 18 5.87 11.98 -4.92
C TRP A 18 4.66 11.21 -4.38
N LEU A 19 4.87 10.03 -3.78
CA LEU A 19 3.78 9.24 -3.21
C LEU A 19 3.02 10.00 -2.11
N GLN A 20 3.75 10.67 -1.20
CA GLN A 20 3.16 11.46 -0.13
C GLN A 20 2.33 12.63 -0.67
N GLU A 21 2.85 13.35 -1.65
CA GLU A 21 2.17 14.51 -2.22
C GLU A 21 0.92 14.12 -3.01
N GLU A 22 0.97 13.04 -3.78
CA GLU A 22 -0.21 12.56 -4.51
C GLU A 22 -1.27 11.96 -3.58
N GLU A 23 -0.85 11.28 -2.51
CA GLU A 23 -1.78 10.84 -1.46
C GLU A 23 -2.46 12.04 -0.80
N ARG A 24 -1.70 13.09 -0.45
CA ARG A 24 -2.23 14.33 0.12
C ARG A 24 -3.30 14.95 -0.79
N LYS A 25 -3.00 15.12 -2.08
CA LYS A 25 -3.96 15.65 -3.06
C LYS A 25 -5.21 14.80 -3.18
N ALA A 26 -5.07 13.47 -3.14
CA ALA A 26 -6.20 12.55 -3.20
C ALA A 26 -7.12 12.71 -1.98
N ILE A 27 -6.54 12.88 -0.79
CA ILE A 27 -7.28 13.17 0.45
C ILE A 27 -7.98 14.53 0.36
N GLU A 28 -7.29 15.57 -0.11
CA GLU A 28 -7.87 16.91 -0.26
C GLU A 28 -9.07 16.93 -1.22
N SER A 29 -9.05 16.08 -2.25
CA SER A 29 -10.13 15.99 -3.24
C SER A 29 -11.31 15.13 -2.80
N ARG A 30 -11.06 13.96 -2.17
CA ARG A 30 -12.12 12.94 -1.93
C ARG A 30 -12.06 12.29 -0.54
N GLY A 31 -11.30 12.87 0.40
CA GLY A 31 -11.11 12.33 1.75
C GLY A 31 -10.45 10.95 1.77
N GLU A 32 -10.78 10.13 2.76
CA GLU A 32 -10.23 8.78 2.93
C GLU A 32 -10.53 7.84 1.75
N ILE A 33 -11.65 8.06 1.04
CA ILE A 33 -11.95 7.34 -0.20
C ILE A 33 -10.89 7.66 -1.26
N GLY A 34 -10.49 8.93 -1.37
CA GLY A 34 -9.42 9.36 -2.26
C GLY A 34 -8.09 8.69 -1.93
N ARG A 35 -7.73 8.59 -0.65
CA ARG A 35 -6.54 7.86 -0.18
C ARG A 35 -6.57 6.39 -0.66
N MET A 36 -7.68 5.70 -0.42
CA MET A 36 -7.87 4.31 -0.83
C MET A 36 -7.71 4.13 -2.35
N GLU A 37 -8.41 4.96 -3.15
CA GLU A 37 -8.36 4.88 -4.61
C GLU A 37 -6.98 5.17 -5.18
N PHE A 38 -6.24 6.12 -4.58
CA PHE A 38 -4.86 6.40 -4.94
C PHE A 38 -3.98 5.16 -4.79
N TRP A 39 -4.00 4.52 -3.61
CA TRP A 39 -3.19 3.33 -3.35
C TRP A 39 -3.60 2.13 -4.21
N LEU A 40 -4.89 1.96 -4.52
CA LEU A 40 -5.34 0.96 -5.48
C LEU A 40 -4.75 1.18 -6.87
N ARG A 41 -4.70 2.44 -7.34
CA ARG A 41 -4.14 2.80 -8.65
C ARG A 41 -2.64 2.56 -8.73
N VAL A 42 -1.91 2.97 -7.68
CA VAL A 42 -0.46 2.75 -7.59
C VAL A 42 -0.17 1.25 -7.58
N THR A 43 -0.86 0.49 -6.74
CA THR A 43 -0.67 -0.96 -6.61
C THR A 43 -0.97 -1.69 -7.92
N ARG A 44 -2.07 -1.34 -8.61
CA ARG A 44 -2.40 -1.91 -9.93
C ARG A 44 -1.29 -1.64 -10.96
N SER A 45 -0.70 -0.45 -10.92
CA SER A 45 0.38 -0.08 -11.83
C SER A 45 1.64 -0.91 -11.56
N GLU A 46 1.97 -1.16 -10.29
CA GLU A 46 3.07 -2.05 -9.91
C GLU A 46 2.84 -3.49 -10.33
N ILE A 47 1.67 -4.05 -10.04
CA ILE A 47 1.27 -5.39 -10.47
C ILE A 47 1.45 -5.54 -11.98
N SER A 48 1.04 -4.53 -12.76
CA SER A 48 1.22 -4.55 -14.21
C SER A 48 2.70 -4.57 -14.63
N ARG A 49 3.57 -3.82 -13.94
CA ARG A 49 5.02 -3.83 -14.18
C ARG A 49 5.65 -5.18 -13.85
N GLU A 50 5.34 -5.72 -12.68
CA GLU A 50 5.84 -7.02 -12.22
C GLU A 50 5.41 -8.15 -13.17
N ASN A 51 4.15 -8.14 -13.60
CA ASN A 51 3.64 -9.11 -14.57
C ASN A 51 4.35 -9.00 -15.93
N LYS A 52 4.59 -7.78 -16.44
CA LYS A 52 5.37 -7.56 -17.67
C LYS A 52 6.82 -8.02 -17.54
N ALA A 53 7.36 -8.03 -16.33
CA ALA A 53 8.70 -8.54 -16.03
C ALA A 53 8.72 -10.06 -15.76
N GLY A 54 7.63 -10.78 -16.04
CA GLY A 54 7.55 -12.23 -15.92
C GLY A 54 7.20 -12.76 -14.52
N ARG A 55 6.92 -11.88 -13.55
CA ARG A 55 6.54 -12.25 -12.18
C ARG A 55 5.01 -12.28 -12.05
N ALA A 56 4.40 -13.29 -12.65
CA ALA A 56 2.95 -13.42 -12.73
C ALA A 56 2.29 -13.83 -11.39
N ASP A 57 3.07 -14.37 -10.46
CA ASP A 57 2.65 -14.76 -9.11
C ASP A 57 2.06 -13.60 -8.30
N VAL A 58 2.45 -12.35 -8.63
CA VAL A 58 1.92 -11.13 -8.01
C VAL A 58 0.40 -10.98 -8.18
N ILE A 59 -0.18 -11.47 -9.28
CA ILE A 59 -1.63 -11.41 -9.51
C ILE A 59 -2.35 -12.34 -8.53
N THR A 60 -1.83 -13.56 -8.37
CA THR A 60 -2.37 -14.53 -7.41
C THR A 60 -2.22 -14.03 -5.99
N ALA A 61 -1.07 -13.45 -5.63
CA ALA A 61 -0.83 -12.87 -4.32
C ALA A 61 -1.82 -11.73 -4.01
N PHE A 62 -1.98 -10.77 -4.92
CA PHE A 62 -2.93 -9.67 -4.74
C PHE A 62 -4.37 -10.18 -4.61
N THR A 63 -4.75 -11.18 -5.40
CA THR A 63 -6.07 -11.83 -5.31
C THR A 63 -6.32 -12.41 -3.92
N LEU A 64 -5.33 -13.05 -3.30
CA LEU A 64 -5.46 -13.59 -1.94
C LEU A 64 -5.66 -12.48 -0.91
N VAL A 65 -4.94 -11.36 -1.03
CA VAL A 65 -5.10 -10.20 -0.14
C VAL A 65 -6.52 -9.63 -0.24
N CYS A 66 -7.06 -9.46 -1.45
CA CYS A 66 -8.44 -8.99 -1.63
C CYS A 66 -9.47 -9.96 -1.02
N ARG A 67 -9.29 -11.28 -1.21
CA ARG A 67 -10.17 -12.29 -0.63
C ARG A 67 -10.11 -12.30 0.90
N LEU A 68 -8.91 -12.19 1.48
CA LEU A 68 -8.72 -12.09 2.93
C LEU A 68 -9.41 -10.86 3.49
N PHE A 69 -9.22 -9.68 2.87
CA PHE A 69 -9.84 -8.45 3.34
C PHE A 69 -11.38 -8.53 3.31
N LYS A 70 -11.96 -9.06 2.23
CA LYS A 70 -13.40 -9.33 2.16
C LYS A 70 -13.85 -10.25 3.30
N PHE A 71 -13.16 -11.37 3.51
CA PHE A 71 -13.52 -12.34 4.54
C PHE A 71 -13.50 -11.73 5.94
N VAL A 72 -12.47 -10.97 6.31
CA VAL A 72 -12.41 -10.35 7.64
C VAL A 72 -13.48 -9.28 7.84
N LEU A 73 -13.90 -8.58 6.78
CA LEU A 73 -15.05 -7.68 6.82
C LEU A 73 -16.35 -8.43 7.10
N GLU A 74 -16.58 -9.57 6.42
CA GLU A 74 -17.75 -10.42 6.66
C GLU A 74 -17.79 -10.94 8.10
N ARG A 75 -16.64 -11.37 8.63
CA ARG A 75 -16.52 -11.78 10.04
C ARG A 75 -16.82 -10.65 11.01
N ARG A 76 -16.32 -9.44 10.72
CA ARG A 76 -16.61 -8.24 11.53
C ARG A 76 -18.10 -7.89 11.53
N GLN A 77 -18.76 -7.95 10.37
CA GLN A 77 -20.21 -7.73 10.25
C GLN A 77 -21.01 -8.79 10.99
N ALA A 78 -20.51 -10.02 11.07
CA ALA A 78 -21.08 -11.10 11.87
C ALA A 78 -20.77 -11.00 13.38
N GLY A 79 -20.16 -9.89 13.84
CA GLY A 79 -19.87 -9.65 15.26
C GLY A 79 -18.54 -10.17 15.77
N ASP A 80 -17.65 -10.67 14.90
CA ASP A 80 -16.30 -11.14 15.27
C ASP A 80 -15.21 -10.25 14.64
N PRO A 81 -14.80 -9.15 15.28
CA PRO A 81 -13.86 -8.17 14.71
C PRO A 81 -12.39 -8.60 14.82
N ARG A 82 -12.06 -9.64 15.60
CA ARG A 82 -10.67 -9.97 15.96
C ARG A 82 -9.75 -10.14 14.76
N LEU A 83 -10.21 -10.82 13.72
CA LEU A 83 -9.41 -11.04 12.51
C LEU A 83 -9.17 -9.75 11.72
N PHE A 84 -10.13 -8.82 11.74
CA PHE A 84 -9.96 -7.50 11.14
C PHE A 84 -8.90 -6.71 11.93
N ASP A 85 -9.00 -6.69 13.25
CA ASP A 85 -8.07 -5.95 14.11
C ASP A 85 -6.64 -6.49 13.99
N HIS A 86 -6.45 -7.80 13.99
CA HIS A 86 -5.16 -8.44 13.76
C HIS A 86 -4.56 -8.07 12.39
N LEU A 87 -5.39 -8.09 11.33
CA LEU A 87 -4.93 -7.71 9.99
C LEU A 87 -4.49 -6.24 9.93
N MET A 88 -5.25 -5.34 10.53
CA MET A 88 -4.90 -3.92 10.58
C MET A 88 -3.65 -3.65 11.42
N GLN A 89 -3.51 -4.32 12.58
CA GLN A 89 -2.32 -4.20 13.41
C GLN A 89 -1.06 -4.69 12.68
N TYR A 90 -1.16 -5.82 11.98
CA TYR A 90 -0.05 -6.32 11.18
C TYR A 90 0.33 -5.33 10.06
N ALA A 91 -0.66 -4.86 9.31
CA ALA A 91 -0.44 -3.90 8.22
C ALA A 91 0.22 -2.61 8.72
N ASP A 92 -0.30 -2.03 9.80
CA ASP A 92 0.24 -0.81 10.41
C ASP A 92 1.68 -1.00 10.89
N THR A 93 1.97 -2.13 11.55
CA THR A 93 3.32 -2.46 12.03
C THR A 93 4.31 -2.56 10.87
N VAL A 94 3.96 -3.29 9.81
CA VAL A 94 4.83 -3.47 8.64
C VAL A 94 5.06 -2.14 7.92
N LEU A 95 4.00 -1.34 7.72
CA LEU A 95 4.09 -0.05 7.05
C LEU A 95 4.90 0.97 7.86
N LYS A 96 4.81 0.97 9.19
CA LYS A 96 5.67 1.81 10.04
C LYS A 96 7.14 1.42 9.98
N GLN A 97 7.43 0.12 9.86
CA GLN A 97 8.80 -0.39 9.81
C GLN A 97 9.45 -0.20 8.43
N HIS A 98 8.69 -0.39 7.35
CA HIS A 98 9.22 -0.55 6.00
C HIS A 98 8.61 0.40 4.95
N GLY A 99 7.53 1.09 5.29
CA GLY A 99 6.84 2.00 4.38
C GLY A 99 7.62 3.28 4.08
N PRO A 100 7.15 4.10 3.12
CA PRO A 100 7.67 5.44 2.88
C PRO A 100 7.59 6.24 4.19
N ARG A 101 8.74 6.54 4.81
CA ARG A 101 8.78 7.32 6.05
C ARG A 101 8.17 8.70 5.82
N HIS A 102 7.33 9.14 6.77
CA HIS A 102 6.85 10.52 6.87
C HIS A 102 8.00 11.52 6.79
#